data_AF-A0A3D1BKJ3-F1
#
_entry.id   AF-A0A3D1BKJ3-F1
#
_cell.length_a   1.000
_cell.length_b   1.000
_cell.length_c   1.000
_cell.angle_alpha   90.00
_cell.angle_beta   90.00
_cell.angle_gamma   90.00
#
_symmetry.space_group_name_H-M   'P 1'
#
loop_
_entity.id
_entity.type
_entity.pdbx_description
1 polymer ?
#
loop_
_entity_poly.entity_id
_entity_poly.type
_entity_poly.pdbx_seq_one_letter_code
_entity_poly.pdbx_strand_id
1 'polypeptide(L)' 'MGKKIVLELPNSMFDKVMKFKEESHLPDEQSAIYELIRYALTLPPYFRNFDWEMAETEADTDISSARVKEFSSVDEL' A
#
# COMPACT_ATOMS: atom_id res chain seq x y z
N MET A 1 27.11 -0.44 7.28
CA MET A 1 26.80 -0.74 8.69
C MET A 1 25.30 -0.71 8.87
N GLY A 2 24.69 -1.82 9.27
CA GLY A 2 23.25 -1.84 9.63
C GLY A 2 23.02 -1.27 11.03
N LYS A 3 21.83 -0.72 11.27
CA LYS A 3 21.34 -0.35 12.62
C LYS A 3 20.36 -1.43 13.08
N LYS A 4 20.41 -1.81 14.36
CA LYS A 4 19.43 -2.73 14.97
C LYS A 4 18.31 -1.91 15.61
N ILE A 5 17.07 -2.30 15.35
CA ILE A 5 15.87 -1.72 15.94
C ILE A 5 15.18 -2.83 16.75
N VAL A 6 14.69 -2.48 17.93
CA VAL A 6 13.80 -3.33 18.74
C VAL A 6 12.50 -2.56 18.91
N LEU A 7 11.38 -3.18 18.55
CA LEU A 7 10.05 -2.59 18.59
C LEU A 7 9.14 -3.54 19.37
N GLU A 8 8.42 -3.00 20.34
CA GLU A 8 7.30 -3.68 20.97
C GLU A 8 6.04 -3.36 20.18
N LEU A 9 5.38 -4.39 19.65
CA LEU A 9 4.15 -4.27 18.90
C LEU A 9 3.03 -5.00 19.64
N PRO A 10 1.80 -4.44 19.68
CA PRO A 10 0.64 -5.21 20.10
C PRO A 10 0.50 -6.46 19.25
N ASN A 11 0.08 -7.58 19.84
CA ASN A 11 -0.09 -8.86 19.12
C ASN A 11 -0.97 -8.69 17.87
N SER A 12 -2.06 -7.94 17.97
CA SER A 12 -2.96 -7.67 16.84
C SER A 12 -2.30 -6.93 15.67
N MET A 13 -1.24 -6.17 15.92
CA MET A 13 -0.45 -5.54 14.87
C MET A 13 0.56 -6.52 14.28
N PHE A 14 1.19 -7.34 15.12
CA PHE A 14 2.11 -8.38 14.66
C PHE A 14 1.40 -9.41 13.78
N ASP A 15 0.16 -9.79 14.11
CA ASP A 15 -0.67 -10.67 13.29
C ASP A 15 -0.90 -10.09 11.88
N LYS A 16 -1.06 -8.77 11.76
CA LYS A 16 -1.17 -8.10 10.46
C LYS A 16 0.13 -8.13 9.67
N VAL A 17 1.27 -8.00 10.33
CA VAL A 17 2.60 -8.15 9.70
C VAL A 17 2.77 -9.57 9.16
N MET A 18 2.35 -10.58 9.94
CA MET A 18 2.40 -11.98 9.51
C MET A 18 1.47 -12.26 8.33
N LYS A 19 0.26 -11.70 8.36
CA LYS A 19 -0.68 -11.79 7.23
C LYS A 19 -0.07 -11.18 5.96
N PHE A 20 0.50 -9.98 6.06
CA PHE A 20 1.18 -9.32 4.92
C PHE A 20 2.34 -10.17 4.38
N LYS A 21 3.13 -10.79 5.25
CA LYS A 21 4.22 -11.70 4.86
C LYS A 21 3.69 -12.85 4.00
N GLU A 22 2.59 -13.48 4.41
CA GLU A 22 1.98 -14.60 3.68
C GLU A 22 1.43 -14.17 2.32
N GLU A 23 0.66 -13.08 2.28
CA GLU A 23 0.05 -12.54 1.05
C GLU A 23 1.10 -12.05 0.04
N SER A 24 2.22 -11.53 0.53
CA SER A 24 3.33 -11.05 -0.31
C SER A 24 4.41 -12.11 -0.58
N HIS A 25 4.20 -13.34 -0.10
CA HIS A 25 5.13 -14.47 -0.25
C HIS A 25 6.57 -14.17 0.22
N LEU A 26 6.71 -13.44 1.34
CA LEU A 26 8.01 -13.06 1.87
C LEU A 26 8.63 -14.20 2.72
N PRO A 27 9.96 -14.36 2.67
CA PRO A 27 10.62 -15.52 3.26
C PRO A 27 10.58 -15.51 4.79
N ASP A 28 10.65 -14.33 5.41
CA ASP A 28 10.76 -14.16 6.85
C ASP A 28 10.08 -12.88 7.35
N GLU A 29 9.96 -12.80 8.67
CA GLU A 29 9.33 -11.69 9.38
C GLU A 29 10.12 -10.38 9.22
N GLN A 30 11.45 -10.47 9.17
CA GLN A 30 12.32 -9.30 9.06
C GLN A 30 12.13 -8.61 7.71
N SER A 31 12.02 -9.39 6.65
CA SER A 31 11.74 -8.94 5.29
C SER A 31 10.38 -8.26 5.21
N ALA A 32 9.36 -8.83 5.85
CA ALA A 32 8.02 -8.23 5.91
C ALA A 32 8.02 -6.88 6.66
N ILE A 33 8.66 -6.83 7.84
CA ILE A 33 8.79 -5.58 8.61
C ILE A 33 9.57 -4.54 7.82
N TYR A 34 10.68 -4.93 7.18
CA TYR A 34 11.49 -4.04 6.35
C TYR A 34 10.68 -3.47 5.18
N GLU A 35 9.95 -4.30 4.45
CA GLU A 35 9.13 -3.85 3.32
C GLU A 35 8.00 -2.91 3.75
N LEU A 36 7.33 -3.19 4.87
CA LEU A 36 6.31 -2.30 5.42
C LEU A 36 6.89 -0.95 5.85
N ILE A 37 8.06 -0.93 6.50
CA ILE A 37 8.75 0.31 6.86
C ILE A 37 9.18 1.06 5.61
N ARG A 38 9.76 0.37 4.61
CA ARG A 38 10.17 0.95 3.34
C ARG A 38 8.97 1.60 2.67
N TYR A 39 7.85 0.88 2.55
CA TYR A 39 6.62 1.38 1.97
C TYR A 39 6.14 2.66 2.69
N ALA A 40 6.07 2.64 4.03
CA ALA A 40 5.65 3.80 4.82
C ALA A 40 6.56 5.03 4.64
N LEU A 41 7.87 4.82 4.43
CA LEU A 41 8.84 5.90 4.18
C LEU A 41 8.81 6.42 2.74
N THR A 42 8.46 5.56 1.77
CA THR A 42 8.37 5.94 0.36
C THR A 42 7.00 6.48 -0.04
N LEU A 43 5.98 6.29 0.80
CA LEU A 43 4.61 6.71 0.52
C LEU A 43 4.55 8.26 0.49
N PRO A 44 4.19 8.87 -0.66
CA PRO A 44 4.02 10.31 -0.74
C PRO A 44 3.06 10.86 0.34
N PRO A 45 3.36 12.01 0.96
CA PRO A 45 2.54 12.55 2.05
C PRO A 45 1.06 12.73 1.70
N TYR A 46 0.74 12.99 0.43
CA TYR A 46 -0.63 13.18 -0.03
C TYR A 46 -1.49 11.92 0.19
N PHE A 47 -0.91 10.72 0.10
CA PHE A 47 -1.64 9.46 0.29
C PHE A 47 -1.99 9.16 1.75
N ARG A 48 -1.32 9.81 2.71
CA ARG A 48 -1.57 9.56 4.14
C ARG A 48 -2.99 9.92 4.55
N ASN A 49 -3.53 10.98 3.94
CA ASN A 49 -4.87 11.49 4.20
C ASN A 49 -5.75 11.43 2.93
N PHE A 50 -5.33 10.64 1.94
CA PHE A 50 -6.10 10.52 0.71
C PHE A 50 -7.35 9.71 1.01
N ASP A 51 -8.50 10.25 0.63
CA ASP A 51 -9.77 9.61 0.81
C ASP A 51 -9.99 8.61 -0.32
N TRP A 52 -9.52 7.38 -0.08
CA TRP A 52 -9.65 6.28 -1.04
C TRP A 52 -11.10 5.90 -1.31
N GLU A 53 -11.98 6.04 -0.32
CA GLU A 53 -13.41 5.72 -0.46
C GLU A 53 -14.11 6.73 -1.37
N MET A 54 -13.80 8.02 -1.20
CA MET A 54 -14.28 9.06 -2.11
C MET A 54 -13.71 8.87 -3.52
N ALA A 55 -12.42 8.58 -3.65
CA ALA A 55 -11.79 8.35 -4.96
C ALA A 55 -12.36 7.13 -5.69
N GLU A 56 -12.66 6.05 -4.98
CA GLU A 56 -13.32 4.86 -5.52
C GLU A 56 -14.76 5.18 -5.97
N THR A 57 -15.50 5.93 -5.15
CA THR A 57 -16.86 6.39 -5.49
C THR A 57 -16.88 7.29 -6.73
N GLU A 58 -15.92 8.21 -6.84
CA GLU A 58 -15.76 9.08 -8.02
C GLU A 58 -15.42 8.26 -9.27
N ALA A 59 -14.51 7.29 -9.15
CA ALA A 59 -14.16 6.39 -10.25
C ALA A 59 -15.36 5.56 -10.73
N ASP A 60 -16.13 4.97 -9.81
CA ASP A 60 -17.35 4.22 -10.15
C ASP A 60 -18.40 5.10 -10.82
N THR A 61 -18.53 6.36 -10.37
CA THR A 61 -19.42 7.34 -10.99
C THR A 61 -18.98 7.69 -12.41
N ASP A 62 -17.69 7.85 -12.67
CA ASP A 62 -17.18 8.14 -14.00
C ASP A 62 -17.24 6.95 -14.95
N ILE A 63 -17.03 5.72 -14.45
CA ILE A 63 -17.25 4.49 -15.21
C ILE A 63 -18.72 4.35 -15.58
N SER A 64 -19.64 4.50 -14.62
CA SER A 64 -21.08 4.36 -14.87
C SER A 64 -21.65 5.46 -15.78
N SER A 65 -21.05 6.65 -15.76
CA SER A 65 -21.41 7.76 -16.65
C SER A 65 -20.67 7.76 -17.99
N ALA A 66 -19.90 6.71 -18.29
CA ALA A 66 -19.07 6.56 -19.49
C ALA A 66 -18.10 7.73 -19.73
N ARG A 67 -17.69 8.43 -18.66
CA ARG A 67 -16.63 9.45 -18.67
C ARG A 67 -15.26 8.81 -18.45
N VAL A 68 -15.02 7.70 -19.10
CA VAL A 68 -13.74 6.98 -19.01
C VAL A 68 -12.79 7.56 -20.05
N LYS A 69 -11.62 8.06 -19.61
CA LYS A 69 -10.54 8.39 -20.52
C LYS A 69 -9.88 7.08 -20.96
N GLU A 70 -10.22 6.62 -22.15
CA GLU A 70 -9.51 5.50 -22.78
C GLU A 70 -8.15 5.98 -23.27
N PHE A 71 -7.12 5.18 -23.02
CA PHE A 71 -5.80 5.37 -23.60
C PHE A 71 -5.60 4.26 -24.62
N SER A 72 -5.21 4.63 -25.83
CA SER A 72 -5.03 3.69 -26.94
C SER A 72 -3.80 2.81 -26.73
N SER A 73 -2.84 3.30 -25.93
CA SER A 73 -1.64 2.56 -25.53
C SER A 73 -1.05 3.10 -24.22
N VAL A 74 -0.16 2.32 -23.60
CA VAL A 74 0.56 2.66 -22.37
C VAL A 74 1.48 3.89 -22.56
N ASP A 75 1.82 4.23 -23.80
CA ASP A 75 2.73 5.32 -24.13
C ASP A 75 2.04 6.70 -24.26
N GLU A 76 0.71 6.78 -24.09
CA GLU A 76 -0.08 8.02 -24.24
C GLU A 76 -0.29 8.83 -22.93
N LEU A 77 0.58 8.63 -21.92
CA LEU A 77 0.53 9.32 -20.61
C LEU A 77 0.65 10.85 -20.69
#